data_AF-A0A2N1J1Y1-F1
#
_entry.id   AF-A0A2N1J1Y1-F1
#
_cell.length_a   1.000
_cell.length_b   1.000
_cell.length_c   1.000
_cell.angle_alpha   90.00
_cell.angle_beta   90.00
_cell.angle_gamma   90.00
#
_symmetry.space_group_name_H-M   'P 1'
#
loop_
_entity.id
_entity.type
_entity.pdbx_description
1 polymer ?
#
loop_
_entity_poly.entity_id
_entity_poly.type
_entity_poly.pdbx_seq_one_letter_code
_entity_poly.pdbx_strand_id
1 'polypeptide(L)'
;MKKKELINKKFDKQNLILTIAKYQIYYQMALGLLVKQTCFDKDEMTKKLEELKLDIDVENVLNVMIKLIDSFCDEKDFEEIFDDNIKLNSLLHALKDFTEQNSDLTNKEKVYNSYKEKIMKDEFFDVKMQLHFDDELEDRAAYWKDLITDNIANEVKQSALKIIEQ
;
A
#
# COMPACT_ATOMS: atom_id res chain seq x y z
N MET A 1 20.60 10.44 -13.63
CA MET A 1 19.88 10.09 -14.87
C MET A 1 18.85 8.98 -14.61
N LYS A 2 19.28 7.85 -14.03
CA LYS A 2 18.41 6.70 -13.67
C LYS A 2 17.19 7.06 -12.80
N LYS A 3 17.34 7.89 -11.74
CA LYS A 3 16.20 8.36 -10.91
C LYS A 3 15.10 9.07 -11.72
N LYS A 4 15.47 10.00 -12.60
CA LYS A 4 14.52 10.76 -13.42
C LYS A 4 13.77 9.86 -14.41
N GLU A 5 14.46 8.88 -14.99
CA GLU A 5 13.86 7.86 -15.86
C GLU A 5 12.87 6.98 -15.08
N LEU A 6 13.23 6.55 -13.87
CA LEU A 6 12.35 5.78 -13.01
C LEU A 6 11.12 6.57 -12.56
N ILE A 7 11.25 7.85 -12.23
CA ILE A 7 10.08 8.72 -11.96
C ILE A 7 9.19 8.79 -13.19
N ASN A 8 9.75 9.09 -14.38
CA ASN A 8 8.96 9.15 -15.61
C ASN A 8 8.20 7.86 -15.91
N LYS A 9 8.80 6.69 -15.61
CA LYS A 9 8.18 5.38 -15.77
C LYS A 9 7.13 5.10 -14.70
N LYS A 10 7.49 5.12 -13.42
CA LYS A 10 6.60 4.74 -12.32
C LYS A 10 5.45 5.73 -12.10
N PHE A 11 5.63 6.99 -12.46
CA PHE A 11 4.60 8.04 -12.42
C PHE A 11 3.96 8.30 -13.79
N ASP A 12 4.19 7.44 -14.79
CA ASP A 12 3.27 7.41 -15.93
C ASP A 12 1.88 6.99 -15.43
N LYS A 13 0.84 7.39 -16.16
CA LYS A 13 -0.54 7.20 -15.71
C LYS A 13 -0.86 5.74 -15.40
N GLN A 14 -0.40 4.81 -16.25
CA GLN A 14 -0.74 3.40 -16.11
C GLN A 14 -0.04 2.77 -14.90
N ASN A 15 1.26 3.00 -14.74
CA ASN A 15 2.04 2.51 -13.61
C ASN A 15 1.62 3.18 -12.30
N LEU A 16 1.24 4.46 -12.33
CA LEU A 16 0.71 5.18 -11.18
C LEU A 16 -0.60 4.54 -10.71
N ILE A 17 -1.57 4.38 -11.62
CA ILE A 17 -2.85 3.71 -11.34
C ILE A 17 -2.61 2.31 -10.78
N LEU A 18 -1.76 1.52 -11.45
CA LEU A 18 -1.48 0.16 -11.04
C LEU A 18 -0.84 0.11 -9.65
N THR A 19 0.13 0.98 -9.37
CA THR A 19 0.80 1.01 -8.07
C THR A 19 -0.17 1.40 -6.94
N ILE A 20 -1.01 2.42 -7.15
CA ILE A 20 -2.02 2.82 -6.17
C ILE A 20 -3.03 1.69 -5.95
N ALA A 21 -3.48 1.03 -7.02
CA ALA A 21 -4.42 -0.10 -6.92
C ALA A 21 -3.82 -1.27 -6.13
N LYS A 22 -2.58 -1.69 -6.46
CA LYS A 22 -1.86 -2.75 -5.73
C LYS A 22 -1.74 -2.39 -4.25
N TYR A 23 -1.28 -1.18 -3.95
CA TYR A 23 -1.13 -0.70 -2.58
C TYR A 23 -2.49 -0.74 -1.84
N GLN A 24 -3.56 -0.23 -2.46
CA GLN A 24 -4.87 -0.27 -1.83
C GLN A 24 -5.35 -1.68 -1.50
N ILE A 25 -5.18 -2.64 -2.41
CA ILE A 25 -5.62 -4.00 -2.17
C ILE A 25 -4.83 -4.63 -1.01
N TYR A 26 -3.50 -4.54 -1.03
CA TYR A 26 -2.67 -5.06 0.06
C TYR A 26 -3.04 -4.45 1.41
N TYR A 27 -3.30 -3.14 1.43
CA TYR A 27 -3.71 -2.41 2.62
C TYR A 27 -5.05 -2.94 3.17
N GLN A 28 -6.07 -3.00 2.30
CA GLN A 28 -7.41 -3.46 2.68
C GLN A 28 -7.43 -4.93 3.12
N MET A 29 -6.65 -5.78 2.47
CA MET A 29 -6.49 -7.18 2.86
C MET A 29 -5.84 -7.34 4.23
N ALA A 30 -4.77 -6.57 4.49
CA ALA A 30 -4.13 -6.58 5.81
C ALA A 30 -5.09 -6.13 6.90
N LEU A 31 -5.84 -5.05 6.68
CA LEU A 31 -6.84 -4.58 7.63
C LEU A 31 -7.92 -5.63 7.88
N GLY A 32 -8.48 -6.21 6.82
CA GLY A 32 -9.48 -7.26 6.93
C GLY A 32 -8.99 -8.46 7.73
N LEU A 33 -7.74 -8.88 7.51
CA LEU A 33 -7.13 -9.99 8.26
C LEU A 33 -6.90 -9.63 9.73
N LEU A 34 -6.37 -8.44 10.01
CA LEU A 34 -6.11 -7.97 11.37
C LEU A 34 -7.40 -7.87 12.18
N VAL A 35 -8.42 -7.21 11.64
CA VAL A 35 -9.74 -7.10 12.28
C VAL A 35 -10.34 -8.49 12.51
N LYS A 36 -10.27 -9.37 11.50
CA LYS A 36 -10.78 -10.74 11.62
C LYS A 36 -10.09 -11.54 12.73
N GLN A 37 -8.80 -11.33 12.94
CA GLN A 37 -8.02 -12.05 13.96
C GLN A 37 -8.17 -11.45 15.36
N THR A 38 -8.71 -10.24 15.48
CA THR A 38 -8.89 -9.55 16.77
C THR A 38 -10.33 -9.38 17.23
N CYS A 39 -11.32 -9.56 16.34
CA CYS A 39 -12.76 -9.50 16.66
C CYS A 39 -13.37 -10.90 16.74
N PHE A 40 -14.41 -11.06 17.58
CA PHE A 40 -14.96 -12.37 17.93
C PHE A 40 -16.18 -12.77 17.10
N ASP A 41 -16.89 -11.81 16.50
CA ASP A 41 -18.03 -12.08 15.61
C ASP A 41 -18.06 -11.18 14.35
N LYS A 42 -18.89 -11.56 13.36
CA LYS A 42 -18.97 -10.90 12.04
C LYS A 42 -19.57 -9.49 12.09
N ASP A 43 -20.50 -9.25 13.01
CA ASP A 43 -21.18 -7.96 13.12
C ASP A 43 -20.24 -6.94 13.76
N GLU A 44 -19.43 -7.37 14.73
CA GLU A 44 -18.32 -6.63 15.33
C GLU A 44 -17.25 -6.31 14.27
N MET A 45 -16.87 -7.27 13.42
CA MET A 45 -15.89 -7.03 12.34
C MET A 45 -16.34 -5.94 11.37
N THR A 46 -17.61 -5.98 10.94
CA THR A 46 -18.15 -5.01 9.98
C THR A 46 -18.16 -3.61 10.59
N LYS A 47 -18.69 -3.49 11.82
CA LYS A 47 -18.67 -2.23 12.56
C LYS A 47 -17.26 -1.71 12.79
N LYS A 48 -16.30 -2.60 13.10
CA LYS A 48 -14.92 -2.20 13.34
C LYS A 48 -14.26 -1.65 12.08
N LEU A 49 -14.48 -2.28 10.93
CA LEU A 49 -13.99 -1.76 9.66
C LEU A 49 -14.60 -0.38 9.33
N GLU A 50 -15.89 -0.20 9.57
CA GLU A 50 -16.58 1.09 9.39
C GLU A 50 -16.09 2.17 10.37
N GLU A 51 -15.84 1.81 11.63
CA GLU A 51 -15.32 2.70 12.67
C GLU A 51 -13.90 3.16 12.39
N LEU A 52 -13.06 2.25 11.91
CA LEU A 52 -11.66 2.54 11.61
C LEU A 52 -11.55 3.55 10.45
N LYS A 53 -12.55 3.67 9.55
CA LYS A 53 -12.59 4.65 8.44
C LYS A 53 -11.27 4.73 7.66
N LEU A 54 -10.65 3.58 7.46
CA LEU A 54 -9.32 3.48 6.89
C LEU A 54 -9.39 3.49 5.38
N ASP A 55 -9.46 4.70 4.84
CA ASP A 55 -9.20 4.94 3.43
C ASP A 55 -7.68 5.02 3.19
N ILE A 56 -7.27 4.55 2.01
CA ILE A 56 -5.87 4.71 1.61
C ILE A 56 -5.55 6.19 1.43
N ASP A 57 -4.55 6.66 2.17
CA ASP A 57 -3.94 7.95 1.93
C ASP A 57 -3.03 7.86 0.70
N VAL A 58 -3.52 8.38 -0.44
CA VAL A 58 -2.79 8.37 -1.71
C VAL A 58 -1.47 9.13 -1.59
N GLU A 59 -1.41 10.20 -0.79
CA GLU A 59 -0.16 10.95 -0.59
C GLU A 59 0.93 10.05 0.02
N ASN A 60 0.56 9.19 0.98
CA ASN A 60 1.49 8.20 1.54
C ASN A 60 1.99 7.21 0.48
N VAL A 61 1.14 6.77 -0.45
CA VAL A 61 1.55 5.91 -1.57
C VAL A 61 2.59 6.61 -2.44
N LEU A 62 2.32 7.85 -2.85
CA LEU A 62 3.21 8.64 -3.69
C LEU A 62 4.56 8.87 -3.00
N ASN A 63 4.53 9.17 -1.70
CA ASN A 63 5.73 9.35 -0.89
C ASN A 63 6.54 8.06 -0.77
N VAL A 64 5.89 6.89 -0.63
CA VAL A 64 6.57 5.60 -0.67
C VAL A 64 7.23 5.38 -2.02
N MET A 65 6.51 5.60 -3.13
CA MET A 65 7.07 5.44 -4.49
C MET A 65 8.34 6.27 -4.69
N ILE A 66 8.34 7.54 -4.26
CA ILE A 66 9.50 8.42 -4.34
C ILE A 66 10.65 7.87 -3.49
N LYS A 67 10.39 7.49 -2.24
CA LYS A 67 11.41 6.93 -1.34
C LYS A 67 12.05 5.65 -1.90
N LEU A 68 11.27 4.77 -2.51
CA LEU A 68 11.79 3.53 -3.11
C LEU A 68 12.67 3.83 -4.32
N ILE A 69 12.25 4.76 -5.19
CA ILE A 69 13.08 5.20 -6.31
C ILE A 69 14.37 5.85 -5.78
N ASP A 70 14.28 6.70 -4.76
CA ASP A 70 15.45 7.39 -4.21
C ASP A 70 16.46 6.43 -3.58
N SER A 71 15.97 5.40 -2.88
CA SER A 71 16.76 4.42 -2.12
C SER A 71 17.36 3.32 -3.00
N PHE A 72 16.64 2.88 -4.04
CA PHE A 72 16.99 1.66 -4.79
C PHE A 72 17.24 1.91 -6.27
N CYS A 73 17.30 3.17 -6.74
CA CYS A 73 17.43 3.44 -8.18
C CYS A 73 18.62 2.75 -8.84
N ASP A 74 19.71 2.49 -8.11
CA ASP A 74 20.94 1.94 -8.67
C ASP A 74 20.96 0.41 -8.68
N GLU A 75 20.00 -0.24 -8.01
CA GLU A 75 19.87 -1.70 -7.99
C GLU A 75 19.51 -2.25 -9.37
N LYS A 76 19.98 -3.47 -9.66
CA LYS A 76 19.76 -4.14 -10.95
C LYS A 76 18.36 -4.74 -11.05
N ASP A 77 17.88 -5.19 -9.91
CA ASP A 77 16.63 -5.84 -9.57
C ASP A 77 15.60 -4.84 -9.02
N PHE A 78 15.76 -3.55 -9.35
CA PHE A 78 14.88 -2.46 -8.89
C PHE A 78 13.39 -2.75 -9.05
N GLU A 79 12.95 -3.35 -10.16
CA GLU A 79 11.52 -3.61 -10.39
C GLU A 79 10.94 -4.61 -9.39
N GLU A 80 11.68 -5.68 -9.07
CA GLU A 80 11.30 -6.68 -8.08
C GLU A 80 11.31 -6.07 -6.68
N ILE A 81 12.41 -5.38 -6.33
CA ILE A 81 12.54 -4.64 -5.06
C ILE A 81 11.40 -3.65 -4.89
N PHE A 82 11.03 -2.91 -5.94
CA PHE A 82 9.96 -1.93 -5.89
C PHE A 82 8.61 -2.59 -5.59
N ASP A 83 8.23 -3.62 -6.34
CA ASP A 83 6.94 -4.29 -6.17
C ASP A 83 6.82 -4.98 -4.79
N ASP A 84 7.89 -5.63 -4.33
CA ASP A 84 7.96 -6.24 -3.00
C ASP A 84 7.83 -5.18 -1.90
N ASN A 85 8.49 -4.04 -2.07
CA ASN A 85 8.40 -2.95 -1.10
C ASN A 85 7.03 -2.25 -1.14
N ILE A 86 6.33 -2.19 -2.27
CA ILE A 86 4.95 -1.69 -2.31
C ILE A 86 4.04 -2.59 -1.47
N LYS A 87 4.14 -3.91 -1.64
CA LYS A 87 3.43 -4.90 -0.79
C LYS A 87 3.80 -4.67 0.69
N LEU A 88 5.09 -4.69 1.01
CA LEU A 88 5.58 -4.59 2.38
C LEU A 88 5.11 -3.30 3.07
N ASN A 89 5.31 -2.14 2.45
CA ASN A 89 4.94 -0.85 3.02
C ASN A 89 3.42 -0.76 3.21
N SER A 90 2.64 -1.32 2.29
CA SER A 90 1.19 -1.35 2.41
C SER A 90 0.71 -2.18 3.61
N LEU A 91 1.28 -3.37 3.81
CA LEU A 91 0.93 -4.23 4.95
C LEU A 91 1.32 -3.57 6.29
N LEU A 92 2.49 -2.93 6.34
CA LEU A 92 2.96 -2.22 7.53
C LEU A 92 2.14 -0.97 7.83
N HIS A 93 1.70 -0.25 6.79
CA HIS A 93 0.82 0.90 6.93
C HIS A 93 -0.52 0.48 7.53
N ALA A 94 -1.16 -0.55 6.97
CA ALA A 94 -2.40 -1.11 7.51
C ALA A 94 -2.24 -1.55 8.97
N LEU A 95 -1.13 -2.22 9.30
CA LEU A 95 -0.84 -2.63 10.67
C LEU A 95 -0.72 -1.43 11.61
N LYS A 96 0.03 -0.40 11.20
CA LYS A 96 0.20 0.82 11.97
C LYS A 96 -1.15 1.46 12.25
N ASP A 97 -1.93 1.72 11.21
CA ASP A 97 -3.24 2.35 11.31
C ASP A 97 -4.19 1.55 12.19
N PHE A 98 -4.26 0.23 11.98
CA PHE A 98 -5.06 -0.66 12.82
C PHE A 98 -4.68 -0.52 14.30
N THR A 99 -3.38 -0.57 14.63
CA THR A 99 -2.95 -0.49 16.03
C THR A 99 -3.16 0.89 16.65
N GLU A 100 -2.95 1.97 15.89
CA GLU A 100 -3.11 3.34 16.37
C GLU A 100 -4.59 3.69 16.57
N GLN A 101 -5.43 3.35 15.60
CA GLN A 101 -6.83 3.77 15.55
C GLN A 101 -7.79 2.83 16.28
N ASN A 102 -7.40 1.57 16.54
CA ASN A 102 -8.21 0.67 17.36
C ASN A 102 -8.03 1.01 18.85
N SER A 103 -8.95 1.82 19.41
CA SER A 103 -8.94 2.22 20.83
C SER A 103 -9.02 1.04 21.80
N ASP A 104 -9.71 -0.02 21.39
CA ASP A 104 -10.05 -1.16 22.25
C ASP A 104 -8.96 -2.23 22.23
N LEU A 105 -7.97 -2.08 21.34
CA LEU A 105 -6.84 -2.98 21.25
C LEU A 105 -5.94 -2.84 22.48
N THR A 106 -5.98 -3.85 23.35
CA THR A 106 -5.04 -3.95 24.47
C THR A 106 -3.66 -4.40 23.98
N ASN A 107 -2.60 -3.97 24.67
CA ASN A 107 -1.21 -4.33 24.35
C ASN A 107 -0.79 -3.99 22.89
N LYS A 108 -1.18 -2.81 22.39
CA LYS A 108 -0.92 -2.33 21.02
C LYS A 108 0.50 -2.60 20.53
N GLU A 109 1.51 -2.29 21.36
CA GLU A 109 2.92 -2.50 21.02
C GLU A 109 3.27 -3.98 20.75
N LYS A 110 2.75 -4.89 21.60
CA LYS A 110 2.98 -6.33 21.42
C LYS A 110 2.32 -6.84 20.15
N VAL A 111 1.09 -6.38 19.86
CA VAL A 111 0.35 -6.72 18.64
C VAL A 111 1.10 -6.22 17.41
N TYR A 112 1.51 -4.95 17.41
CA TYR A 112 2.29 -4.34 16.34
C TYR A 112 3.58 -5.12 16.08
N ASN A 113 4.39 -5.37 17.11
CA ASN A 113 5.66 -6.07 16.93
C ASN A 113 5.47 -7.51 16.43
N SER A 114 4.47 -8.23 16.91
CA SER A 114 4.20 -9.60 16.48
C SER A 114 3.79 -9.68 15.00
N TYR A 115 2.86 -8.82 14.55
CA TYR A 115 2.45 -8.83 13.14
C TYR A 115 3.51 -8.24 12.22
N LYS A 116 4.24 -7.22 12.67
CA LYS A 116 5.39 -6.69 11.94
C LYS A 116 6.40 -7.79 11.65
N GLU A 117 6.74 -8.62 12.64
CA GLU A 117 7.67 -9.73 12.44
C GLU A 117 7.15 -10.74 11.40
N LYS A 118 5.86 -11.10 11.44
CA LYS A 118 5.25 -11.99 10.43
C LYS A 118 5.29 -11.40 9.02
N ILE A 119 5.00 -10.10 8.90
CA ILE A 119 5.04 -9.38 7.62
C ILE A 119 6.47 -9.39 7.07
N MET A 120 7.47 -9.09 7.90
CA MET A 120 8.88 -9.05 7.48
C MET A 120 9.44 -10.43 7.10
N LYS A 121 8.84 -11.52 7.59
CA LYS A 121 9.21 -12.91 7.25
C LYS A 121 8.37 -13.51 6.11
N ASP A 122 7.50 -12.72 5.48
CA ASP A 122 6.53 -13.17 4.47
C ASP A 122 5.58 -14.28 4.96
N GLU A 123 5.32 -14.33 6.27
CA GLU A 123 4.39 -15.28 6.90
C GLU A 123 2.96 -14.72 7.00
N PHE A 124 2.76 -13.45 6.65
CA PHE A 124 1.47 -12.76 6.77
C PHE A 124 0.59 -12.91 5.52
N PHE A 125 1.19 -12.85 4.33
CA PHE A 125 0.48 -12.81 3.05
C PHE A 125 0.50 -14.18 2.38
N ASP A 126 -0.62 -14.89 2.42
CA ASP A 126 -0.71 -16.27 1.95
C ASP A 126 -1.23 -16.41 0.51
N VAL A 127 -1.27 -17.65 0.01
CA VAL A 127 -1.76 -17.97 -1.34
C VAL A 127 -3.23 -17.57 -1.54
N LYS A 128 -4.06 -17.62 -0.50
CA LYS A 128 -5.47 -17.20 -0.62
C LYS A 128 -5.57 -15.69 -0.80
N MET A 129 -4.76 -14.93 -0.05
CA MET A 129 -4.65 -13.49 -0.24
C MET A 129 -4.13 -13.14 -1.64
N GLN A 130 -3.17 -13.92 -2.17
CA GLN A 130 -2.71 -13.73 -3.55
C GLN A 130 -3.84 -13.96 -4.56
N LEU A 131 -4.62 -15.03 -4.43
CA LEU A 131 -5.75 -15.30 -5.34
C LEU A 131 -6.79 -14.16 -5.29
N HIS A 132 -7.15 -13.71 -4.10
CA HIS A 132 -8.05 -12.55 -3.96
C HIS A 132 -7.45 -11.27 -4.55
N PHE A 133 -6.12 -11.11 -4.52
CA PHE A 133 -5.46 -9.93 -5.06
C PHE A 133 -5.55 -9.94 -6.58
N ASP A 134 -5.29 -11.10 -7.18
CA ASP A 134 -5.35 -11.28 -8.63
C ASP A 134 -6.77 -11.05 -9.16
N ASP A 135 -7.80 -11.50 -8.41
CA ASP A 135 -9.21 -11.30 -8.75
C ASP A 135 -9.63 -9.81 -8.67
N GLU A 136 -9.10 -9.04 -7.71
CA GLU A 136 -9.54 -7.65 -7.44
C GLU A 136 -8.73 -6.58 -8.22
N LEU A 137 -7.56 -6.93 -8.75
CA LEU A 137 -6.63 -5.96 -9.31
C LEU A 137 -7.19 -5.20 -10.51
N GLU A 138 -7.89 -5.89 -11.41
CA GLU A 138 -8.47 -5.28 -12.62
C GLU A 138 -9.53 -4.25 -12.25
N ASP A 139 -10.48 -4.62 -11.39
CA ASP A 139 -11.56 -3.75 -10.95
C ASP A 139 -11.03 -2.54 -10.18
N ARG A 140 -10.03 -2.75 -9.30
CA ARG A 140 -9.43 -1.66 -8.55
C ARG A 140 -8.63 -0.71 -9.44
N ALA A 141 -7.92 -1.22 -10.43
CA ALA A 141 -7.22 -0.39 -11.40
C ALA A 141 -8.21 0.40 -12.27
N ALA A 142 -9.34 -0.19 -12.65
CA ALA A 142 -10.40 0.50 -13.39
C ALA A 142 -10.99 1.67 -12.58
N TYR A 143 -11.28 1.46 -11.29
CA TYR A 143 -11.72 2.53 -10.38
C TYR A 143 -10.76 3.72 -10.37
N TRP A 144 -9.46 3.48 -10.21
CA TRP A 144 -8.45 4.56 -10.20
C TRP A 144 -8.25 5.20 -11.55
N LYS A 145 -8.44 4.45 -12.64
CA LYS A 145 -8.38 4.98 -14.00
C LYS A 145 -9.44 6.04 -14.27
N ASP A 146 -10.64 5.88 -13.71
CA ASP A 146 -11.73 6.85 -13.85
C ASP A 146 -11.47 8.12 -13.04
N LEU A 147 -10.74 8.03 -11.92
CA LEU A 147 -10.39 9.17 -11.07
C LEU A 147 -9.14 9.92 -11.53
N ILE A 148 -8.11 9.19 -11.97
CA ILE A 148 -6.81 9.76 -12.35
C ILE A 148 -6.86 10.16 -13.82
N THR A 149 -7.14 11.44 -14.08
CA THR A 149 -7.05 12.01 -15.42
C THR A 149 -5.59 12.15 -15.88
N ASP A 150 -5.39 12.37 -17.18
CA ASP A 150 -4.03 12.62 -17.73
C ASP A 150 -3.39 13.88 -17.12
N ASN A 151 -4.22 14.88 -16.79
CA ASN A 151 -3.76 16.10 -16.12
C ASN A 151 -3.26 15.80 -14.71
N ILE A 152 -4.04 15.05 -13.91
CA ILE A 152 -3.65 14.65 -12.55
C ILE A 152 -2.36 13.82 -12.58
N ALA A 153 -2.28 12.82 -13.46
CA ALA A 153 -1.07 12.01 -13.60
C ALA A 153 0.16 12.85 -13.95
N ASN A 154 0.01 13.82 -14.85
CA ASN A 154 1.09 14.75 -15.21
C ASN A 154 1.46 15.67 -14.04
N GLU A 155 0.51 16.25 -13.33
CA GLU A 155 0.77 17.10 -12.16
C GLU A 155 1.54 16.34 -11.07
N VAL A 156 1.09 15.13 -10.74
CA VAL A 156 1.72 14.26 -9.75
C VAL A 156 3.14 13.88 -10.17
N LYS A 157 3.36 13.52 -11.45
CA LYS A 157 4.69 13.27 -12.00
C LYS A 157 5.61 14.49 -11.93
N GLN A 158 5.12 15.69 -12.29
CA GLN A 158 5.92 16.91 -12.20
C GLN A 158 6.28 17.26 -10.76
N SER A 159 5.37 17.05 -9.82
CA SER A 159 5.66 17.21 -8.39
C SER A 159 6.74 16.23 -7.91
N ALA A 160 6.65 14.96 -8.31
CA ALA A 160 7.67 13.96 -7.97
C ALA A 160 9.05 14.29 -8.56
N LEU A 161 9.10 14.79 -9.81
CA LEU A 161 10.34 15.26 -10.44
C LEU A 161 10.99 16.42 -9.67
N LYS A 162 10.19 17.37 -9.18
CA LYS A 162 10.70 18.50 -8.39
C LYS A 162 11.30 18.06 -7.05
N ILE A 163 10.72 17.03 -6.42
CA ILE A 163 11.19 16.52 -5.13
C ILE A 163 12.58 15.90 -5.26
N ILE A 164 12.86 15.16 -6.34
CA ILE A 164 14.16 14.49 -6.54
C ILE A 164 15.25 15.41 -7.12
N GLU A 165 14.89 16.63 -7.54
CA GLU A 165 15.82 17.65 -8.04
C GLU A 165 16.31 18.61 -6.94
N GLN A 166 15.78 18.48 -5.71
CA GLN A 166 16.21 19.20 -4.50
C GLN A 166 17.36 18.47 -3.80
#